data_AF-A0A434BS85-F1
#
_entry.id   AF-A0A434BS85-F1
#
_cell.length_a   1.000
_cell.length_b   1.000
_cell.length_c   1.000
_cell.angle_alpha   90.00
_cell.angle_beta   90.00
_cell.angle_gamma   90.00
#
_symmetry.space_group_name_H-M   'P 1'
#
loop_
_entity.id
_entity.type
_entity.pdbx_description
1 polymer ?
#
loop_
_entity_poly.entity_id
_entity_poly.type
_entity_poly.pdbx_seq_one_letter_code
_entity_poly.pdbx_strand_id
1 'polypeptide(L)'
;MAAIFAEQALLPDGWRDNVRLTFAEGRIATVEPGATALAGDERHAILLPGMPNLHSHAFQRGMAGLAELRGPSADSFWSWREVMYRFALSMTPD
;
A
#
# COMPACT_ATOMS: atom_id res chain seq x y z
N MET A 1 -1.11 -11.06 -23.48
CA MET A 1 -1.98 -10.75 -22.34
C MET A 1 -1.13 -10.97 -21.10
N ALA A 2 -0.97 -9.98 -20.23
CA ALA A 2 -0.14 -10.14 -19.04
C ALA A 2 -0.81 -11.13 -18.08
N ALA A 3 -0.03 -12.05 -17.52
CA ALA A 3 -0.50 -13.03 -16.56
C ALA A 3 0.53 -13.19 -15.44
N ILE A 4 0.04 -13.39 -14.22
CA ILE A 4 0.86 -13.68 -13.06
C ILE A 4 0.54 -15.11 -12.61
N PHE A 5 1.57 -15.88 -12.30
CA PHE A 5 1.47 -17.12 -11.57
C PHE A 5 2.07 -16.96 -10.18
N ALA A 6 1.33 -17.36 -9.15
CA ALA A 6 1.78 -17.36 -7.77
C ALA A 6 1.78 -18.77 -7.19
N GLU A 7 2.86 -19.17 -6.52
CA GLU A 7 2.90 -20.46 -5.82
C GLU A 7 1.82 -20.52 -4.72
N GLN A 8 1.56 -19.40 -4.03
CA GLN A 8 0.43 -19.24 -3.13
C GLN A 8 -0.24 -17.86 -3.31
N ALA A 9 -1.56 -17.81 -3.18
CA ALA A 9 -2.27 -16.53 -3.08
C ALA A 9 -3.37 -16.60 -2.01
N LEU A 10 -3.56 -15.49 -1.29
CA LEU A 10 -4.70 -15.31 -0.41
C LEU A 10 -5.91 -14.83 -1.24
N LEU A 11 -6.84 -15.74 -1.50
CA LEU A 11 -8.11 -15.47 -2.20
C LEU A 11 -9.25 -15.19 -1.19
N PRO A 12 -10.43 -14.74 -1.65
CA PRO A 12 -11.54 -14.43 -0.74
C PRO A 12 -11.98 -15.57 0.18
N ASP A 13 -11.79 -16.82 -0.27
CA ASP A 13 -12.13 -18.04 0.45
C ASP A 13 -10.92 -18.68 1.18
N GLY A 14 -9.75 -18.04 1.15
CA GLY A 14 -8.55 -18.47 1.88
C GLY A 14 -7.31 -18.67 1.00
N TRP A 15 -6.30 -19.30 1.58
CA TRP A 15 -5.05 -19.62 0.88
C TRP A 15 -5.25 -20.69 -0.18
N ARG A 16 -4.70 -20.46 -1.37
CA ARG A 16 -4.70 -21.40 -2.49
C ARG A 16 -3.30 -21.51 -3.10
N ASP A 17 -2.94 -22.72 -3.51
CA ASP A 17 -1.68 -22.99 -4.19
C ASP A 17 -1.83 -22.87 -5.72
N ASN A 18 -0.72 -22.53 -6.38
CA ASN A 18 -0.58 -22.48 -7.84
C ASN A 18 -1.68 -21.66 -8.53
N VAL A 19 -1.75 -20.36 -8.20
CA VAL A 19 -2.82 -19.48 -8.68
C VAL A 19 -2.34 -18.68 -9.88
N ARG A 20 -3.06 -18.78 -11.00
CA ARG A 20 -2.81 -17.98 -12.20
C ARG A 20 -3.85 -16.88 -12.34
N LEU A 21 -3.40 -15.64 -12.49
CA LEU A 21 -4.25 -14.47 -12.70
C LEU A 21 -3.99 -13.90 -14.10
N THR A 22 -5.06 -13.57 -14.81
CA THR A 22 -4.97 -12.82 -16.08
C THR A 22 -5.57 -11.44 -15.92
N PHE A 23 -5.13 -10.50 -16.75
CA PHE A 23 -5.55 -9.11 -16.67
C PHE A 23 -6.09 -8.59 -18.00
N ALA A 24 -7.15 -7.78 -17.91
CA ALA A 24 -7.71 -7.02 -19.01
C ALA A 24 -8.11 -5.63 -18.51
N GLU A 25 -7.72 -4.58 -19.23
CA GLU A 25 -8.10 -3.19 -18.95
C GLU A 25 -7.83 -2.74 -17.49
N GLY A 26 -6.69 -3.17 -16.94
CA GLY A 26 -6.29 -2.82 -15.56
C GLY A 26 -7.08 -3.55 -14.47
N ARG A 27 -7.87 -4.58 -14.81
CA ARG A 27 -8.63 -5.42 -13.88
C ARG A 27 -8.18 -6.88 -13.98
N ILE A 28 -8.38 -7.61 -12.89
CA ILE A 28 -8.25 -9.07 -12.88
C ILE A 28 -9.39 -9.64 -13.72
N ALA A 29 -9.06 -10.37 -14.78
CA ALA A 29 -10.00 -10.98 -15.71
C ALA A 29 -10.33 -12.44 -15.30
N THR A 30 -9.31 -13.21 -14.93
CA THR A 30 -9.48 -14.58 -14.39
C THR A 30 -8.59 -14.82 -13.18
N VAL A 31 -9.04 -15.72 -12.30
CA VAL A 31 -8.28 -16.26 -11.17
C VAL A 31 -8.46 -17.78 -11.21
N GLU A 32 -7.37 -18.51 -11.41
CA GLU A 32 -7.36 -19.95 -11.62
C GLU A 32 -6.43 -20.62 -10.59
N PRO A 33 -6.97 -21.11 -9.45
CA PRO A 33 -6.21 -21.93 -8.50
C PRO A 33 -5.87 -23.31 -9.05
N GLY A 34 -4.76 -23.91 -8.58
CA GLY A 34 -4.31 -25.22 -9.06
C GLY A 34 -3.88 -25.24 -10.53
N ALA A 35 -3.58 -24.07 -11.11
CA ALA A 35 -3.14 -23.94 -12.48
C ALA A 35 -1.69 -24.38 -12.66
N THR A 36 -1.29 -24.60 -13.91
CA THR A 36 0.13 -24.73 -14.28
C THR A 36 0.60 -23.39 -14.81
N ALA A 37 1.76 -22.93 -14.32
CA ALA A 37 2.42 -21.75 -14.87
C ALA A 37 2.74 -21.95 -16.37
N LEU A 38 2.35 -20.98 -17.20
CA LEU A 38 2.60 -20.99 -18.63
C LEU A 38 3.88 -20.22 -18.98
N ALA A 39 4.41 -20.46 -20.18
CA ALA A 39 5.53 -19.69 -20.69
C ALA A 39 5.14 -18.21 -20.83
N GLY A 40 5.92 -17.33 -20.21
CA GLY A 40 5.66 -15.88 -20.22
C GLY A 40 4.82 -15.37 -19.04
N ASP A 41 4.34 -16.25 -18.15
CA ASP A 41 3.74 -15.80 -16.88
C ASP A 41 4.83 -15.15 -16.00
N GLU A 42 4.51 -14.01 -15.41
CA GLU A 42 5.31 -13.42 -14.33
C GLU A 42 5.14 -14.27 -13.07
N ARG A 43 6.26 -14.66 -12.44
CA ARG A 43 6.22 -15.63 -11.33
C ARG A 43 6.52 -14.98 -10.00
N HIS A 44 5.68 -15.31 -9.02
CA HIS A 44 5.82 -14.87 -7.63
C HIS A 44 5.64 -16.04 -6.66
N ALA A 45 6.26 -15.97 -5.49
CA ALA A 45 6.03 -16.97 -4.45
C ALA A 45 4.66 -16.77 -3.80
N ILE A 46 4.33 -15.54 -3.40
CA ILE A 46 3.13 -15.23 -2.62
C ILE A 46 2.43 -13.99 -3.17
N LEU A 47 1.11 -14.05 -3.31
CA LEU A 47 0.25 -12.89 -3.56
C LEU A 47 -0.73 -12.63 -2.42
N LEU A 48 -0.89 -11.34 -2.10
CA LEU A 48 -1.89 -10.82 -1.17
C LEU A 48 -2.70 -9.72 -1.85
N PRO A 49 -3.98 -9.52 -1.47
CA PRO A 49 -4.72 -8.34 -1.86
C PRO A 49 -4.01 -7.08 -1.36
N GLY A 50 -3.90 -6.06 -2.21
CA GLY A 50 -3.39 -4.76 -1.79
C GLY A 50 -4.28 -4.16 -0.69
N MET A 51 -3.67 -3.74 0.42
CA MET A 51 -4.40 -3.16 1.54
C MET A 51 -4.78 -1.70 1.23
N PRO A 52 -6.08 -1.34 1.23
CA PRO A 52 -6.49 0.06 1.07
C PRO A 52 -5.99 0.93 2.22
N ASN A 53 -5.51 2.13 1.91
CA ASN A 53 -5.25 3.17 2.90
C ASN A 53 -6.42 4.18 2.86
N LEU A 54 -7.26 4.16 3.89
CA LEU A 54 -8.51 4.93 3.95
C LEU A 54 -8.39 6.34 4.54
N HIS A 55 -7.20 6.73 5.02
CA HIS A 55 -6.99 8.03 5.63
C HIS A 55 -5.56 8.51 5.47
N SER A 56 -5.38 9.69 4.87
CA SER A 56 -4.06 10.28 4.64
C SER A 56 -4.12 11.80 4.64
N HIS A 57 -3.10 12.41 5.25
CA HIS A 57 -2.73 13.80 5.06
C HIS A 57 -1.34 13.83 4.44
N ALA A 58 -1.26 13.85 3.11
CA ALA A 58 0.00 13.61 2.38
C ALA A 58 1.15 14.53 2.82
N PHE A 59 0.88 15.83 3.00
CA PHE A 59 1.89 16.82 3.40
C PHE A 59 2.57 16.53 4.74
N GLN A 60 1.84 15.88 5.66
CA GLN A 60 2.37 15.57 6.99
C GLN A 60 3.50 14.53 6.93
N ARG A 61 3.66 13.81 5.82
CA ARG A 61 4.83 12.95 5.60
C ARG A 61 6.13 13.75 5.62
N GLY A 62 6.12 15.00 5.16
CA GLY A 62 7.30 15.89 5.17
C GLY A 62 7.78 16.27 6.58
N MET A 63 6.90 16.21 7.58
CA MET A 63 7.24 16.48 8.98
C MET A 63 7.36 15.22 9.85
N ALA A 64 7.24 14.02 9.27
CA ALA A 64 7.24 12.78 10.02
C ALA A 64 8.55 12.61 10.80
N GLY A 65 8.46 12.52 12.13
CA GLY A 65 9.62 12.44 13.04
C GLY A 65 10.24 13.78 13.45
N LEU A 66 9.81 14.91 12.88
CA LEU A 66 10.34 16.24 13.24
C LEU A 66 9.64 16.90 14.43
N ALA A 67 8.52 16.33 14.88
CA ALA A 67 7.78 16.80 16.03
C ALA A 67 8.21 16.10 17.35
N GLU A 68 9.20 15.20 17.31
CA GLU A 68 9.67 14.41 18.47
C GLU A 68 10.63 15.20 19.37
N LEU A 69 10.34 16.48 19.58
CA LEU A 69 11.15 17.38 20.39
C LEU A 69 10.32 17.94 21.54
N ARG A 70 10.78 17.64 22.75
CA ARG A 70 10.16 18.11 23.98
C ARG A 70 10.26 19.64 24.08
N GLY A 71 9.12 20.32 24.02
CA GLY A 71 9.03 21.76 24.25
C GLY A 71 9.19 22.16 25.73
N PRO A 72 9.21 23.47 26.04
CA PRO A 72 9.38 23.98 27.41
C PRO A 72 8.22 23.62 28.36
N SER A 73 7.02 23.37 27.83
CA SER A 73 5.79 22.95 28.56
C SER A 73 5.33 21.58 28.10
N ALA A 74 4.57 20.80 28.89
CA ALA A 74 4.18 19.41 28.57
C ALA A 74 3.77 19.19 27.09
N ASP A 75 4.28 18.11 26.47
CA ASP A 75 3.94 17.79 25.08
C ASP A 75 2.50 17.29 25.01
N SER A 76 1.81 17.68 23.95
CA SER A 76 0.44 17.27 23.68
C SER A 76 0.19 17.26 22.18
N PHE A 77 -0.97 16.74 21.79
CA PHE A 77 -1.45 16.90 20.41
C PHE A 77 -1.40 18.36 19.93
N TRP A 78 -1.63 19.32 20.83
CA TRP A 78 -1.65 20.73 20.48
C TRP A 78 -0.26 21.29 20.17
N SER A 79 0.79 20.86 20.87
CA SER A 79 2.16 21.27 20.56
C SER A 79 2.64 20.65 19.23
N TRP A 80 2.27 19.40 18.94
CA TRP A 80 2.48 18.80 17.61
C TRP A 80 1.77 19.60 16.50
N ARG A 81 0.53 20.05 16.77
CA ARG A 81 -0.28 20.79 15.80
C ARG A 81 0.35 22.13 15.41
N GLU A 82 1.12 22.76 16.29
CA GLU A 82 1.90 23.96 15.95
C GLU A 82 2.97 23.67 14.89
N VAL A 83 3.71 22.58 15.02
CA VAL A 83 4.69 22.13 14.00
C VAL A 83 3.96 21.84 12.68
N MET A 84 2.83 21.13 12.75
CA MET A 84 2.00 20.84 11.58
C MET A 84 1.52 22.11 10.89
N TYR A 85 1.04 23.12 11.64
CA TYR A 85 0.64 24.40 11.05
C TYR A 85 1.81 25.15 10.41
N ARG A 86 3.02 25.12 10.99
CA ARG A 86 4.20 25.72 10.34
C ARG A 86 4.47 25.09 8.97
N PHE A 87 4.37 23.77 8.88
CA PHE A 87 4.51 23.05 7.60
C PHE A 87 3.37 23.39 6.62
N ALA A 88 2.11 23.34 7.09
CA ALA A 88 0.96 23.59 6.24
C ALA A 88 0.95 25.02 5.67
N LEU A 89 1.39 26.01 6.44
CA LEU A 89 1.40 27.41 6.04
C LEU A 89 2.58 27.81 5.16
N SER A 90 3.63 26.98 5.08
CA SER A 90 4.80 27.24 4.23
C SER A 90 4.80 26.42 2.93
N MET A 91 3.89 25.46 2.79
CA MET A 91 3.88 24.55 1.65
C MET A 91 3.41 25.24 0.38
N THR A 92 4.21 25.09 -0.68
CA THR A 92 3.87 25.46 -2.05
C THR A 92 3.24 24.27 -2.78
N PRO A 93 2.57 24.50 -3.92
CA PRO A 93 2.14 23.41 -4.79
C PRO A 93 3.28 22.54 -5.33
N ASP A 94 4.44 23.17 -5.57
CA ASP A 94 5.71 22.52 -5.91
C ASP A 94 6.41 21.97 -4.66
#